data_AF-A0A0G0U1B2-F1
#
_entry.id   AF-A0A0G0U1B2-F1
#
_cell.length_a   1.000
_cell.length_b   1.000
_cell.length_c   1.000
_cell.angle_alpha   90.00
_cell.angle_beta   90.00
_cell.angle_gamma   90.00
#
_symmetry.space_group_name_H-M   'P 1'
#
loop_
_entity.id
_entity.type
_entity.pdbx_description
1 polymer ?
#
loop_
_entity_poly.entity_id
_entity_poly.type
_entity_poly.pdbx_seq_one_letter_code
_entity_poly.pdbx_strand_id
1 'polypeptide(L)'
;MFITLFLFDAKYTQASFTSNVNATVKISVCGNGIIEGGEDCEGVDLNSQSCTTLGFDAGTLSCDIACSFDTTDCLTPTPIPSPTATPIPTATLTPTLTPTPTSAPSNVSTTSTSNPTSQTTSTPTPNPSPAGSLLQIPVAVVTPMLPLPILSFDTDGNGKLETTEIYFVVKDWVEQWREDYDFSQKTPKKQKKCDINQDQRCNLFDFSILMYYVER
;
A
#
# COMPACT_ATOMS: atom_id res chain seq x y z
N MET A 1 -54.36 -35.77 -66.07
CA MET A 1 -53.01 -35.20 -66.19
C MET A 1 -52.47 -35.01 -64.78
N PHE A 2 -51.70 -35.97 -64.28
CA PHE A 2 -51.14 -35.96 -62.92
C PHE A 2 -49.76 -35.32 -62.97
N ILE A 3 -49.57 -34.19 -62.30
CA ILE A 3 -48.27 -33.53 -62.18
C ILE A 3 -47.61 -34.09 -60.92
N THR A 4 -46.67 -35.00 -61.10
CA THR A 4 -45.77 -35.49 -60.05
C THR A 4 -44.79 -34.38 -59.68
N LEU A 5 -44.97 -33.79 -58.50
CA LEU A 5 -44.00 -32.89 -57.89
C LEU A 5 -42.80 -33.71 -57.40
N PHE A 6 -41.67 -33.59 -58.09
CA PHE A 6 -40.39 -34.14 -57.61
C PHE A 6 -39.87 -33.27 -56.46
N LEU A 7 -39.93 -33.80 -55.24
CA LEU A 7 -39.22 -33.23 -54.09
C LEU A 7 -37.73 -33.57 -54.25
N PHE A 8 -36.91 -32.56 -54.56
CA PHE A 8 -35.46 -32.67 -54.47
C PHE A 8 -35.04 -32.46 -53.01
N ASP A 9 -34.68 -33.54 -52.31
CA ASP A 9 -34.04 -33.46 -51.01
C ASP A 9 -32.61 -32.90 -51.17
N ALA A 10 -32.45 -31.60 -50.96
CA ALA A 10 -31.14 -30.97 -50.82
C ALA A 10 -30.49 -31.44 -49.51
N LYS A 11 -29.70 -32.51 -49.55
CA LYS A 11 -28.88 -32.93 -48.41
C LYS A 11 -27.74 -31.94 -48.21
N TYR A 12 -27.94 -30.97 -47.32
CA TYR A 12 -26.90 -30.06 -46.87
C TYR A 12 -25.88 -30.84 -46.04
N THR A 13 -24.69 -31.09 -46.61
CA THR A 13 -23.57 -31.69 -45.88
C THR A 13 -22.77 -30.56 -45.24
N GLN A 14 -22.97 -30.33 -43.94
CA GLN A 14 -22.17 -29.37 -43.18
C GLN A 14 -20.86 -30.07 -42.78
N ALA A 15 -19.71 -29.60 -43.29
CA ALA A 15 -18.42 -29.98 -42.75
C ALA A 15 -18.18 -29.19 -41.45
N SER A 16 -18.34 -29.83 -40.30
CA SER A 16 -17.91 -29.26 -39.02
C SER A 16 -16.38 -29.24 -38.96
N PHE A 17 -15.79 -28.06 -39.15
CA PHE A 17 -14.40 -27.79 -38.76
C PHE A 17 -14.40 -27.22 -37.34
N THR A 18 -14.47 -28.08 -36.33
CA THR A 18 -14.16 -27.69 -34.95
C THR A 18 -12.66 -27.90 -34.73
N SER A 19 -11.86 -26.88 -35.07
CA SER A 19 -10.46 -26.85 -34.64
C SER A 19 -10.42 -26.37 -33.19
N ASN A 20 -9.99 -27.24 -32.28
CA ASN A 20 -9.74 -26.85 -30.90
C ASN A 20 -8.45 -26.01 -30.86
N VAL A 21 -8.57 -24.74 -30.51
CA VAL A 21 -7.41 -23.90 -30.18
C VAL A 21 -7.21 -24.00 -28.67
N ASN A 22 -6.15 -24.68 -28.25
CA ASN A 22 -5.74 -24.69 -26.85
C ASN A 22 -4.74 -23.55 -26.61
N ALA A 23 -5.05 -22.67 -25.68
CA ALA A 23 -4.18 -21.58 -25.26
C ALA A 23 -4.02 -21.63 -23.74
N THR A 24 -2.79 -21.53 -23.27
CA THR A 24 -2.47 -21.43 -21.84
C THR A 24 -2.22 -19.97 -21.51
N VAL A 25 -3.02 -19.41 -20.60
CA VAL A 25 -2.83 -18.06 -20.07
C VAL A 25 -2.12 -18.19 -18.73
N LYS A 26 -0.90 -17.65 -18.63
CA LYS A 26 -0.22 -17.50 -17.35
C LYS A 26 -0.66 -16.18 -16.72
N ILE A 27 -1.20 -16.24 -15.51
CA ILE A 27 -1.59 -15.06 -14.71
C ILE A 27 -0.49 -14.87 -13.68
N SER A 28 0.26 -13.77 -13.79
CA SER A 28 1.20 -13.34 -12.75
C SER A 28 0.42 -12.64 -11.63
N VAL A 29 0.80 -12.89 -10.37
CA VAL A 29 0.12 -12.35 -9.19
C VAL A 29 1.16 -11.77 -8.25
N CYS A 30 1.18 -10.44 -8.16
CA CYS A 30 2.08 -9.74 -7.28
C CYS A 30 1.86 -10.09 -5.81
N GLY A 31 2.96 -10.28 -5.08
CA GLY A 31 2.98 -10.61 -3.65
C GLY A 31 2.83 -12.11 -3.38
N ASN A 32 3.01 -12.96 -4.39
CA ASN A 32 3.01 -14.42 -4.21
C ASN A 32 4.40 -14.98 -3.82
N GLY A 33 5.43 -14.12 -3.78
CA GLY A 33 6.81 -14.49 -3.44
C GLY A 33 7.57 -15.20 -4.55
N ILE A 34 7.08 -15.19 -5.79
CA ILE A 34 7.71 -15.79 -6.97
C ILE A 34 7.69 -14.76 -8.09
N ILE A 35 8.85 -14.34 -8.59
CA ILE A 35 8.91 -13.39 -9.71
C ILE A 35 8.45 -14.09 -10.99
N GLU A 36 7.31 -13.66 -11.54
CA GLU A 36 6.69 -14.26 -12.70
C GLU A 36 6.44 -13.28 -13.83
N GLY A 37 7.00 -13.58 -15.01
CA GLY A 37 6.57 -12.96 -16.27
C GLY A 37 6.78 -11.43 -16.30
N GLY A 38 5.73 -10.68 -15.98
CA GLY A 38 5.69 -9.21 -16.04
C GLY A 38 6.03 -8.49 -14.73
N GLU A 39 6.48 -9.22 -13.70
CA GLU A 39 6.93 -8.66 -12.43
C GLU A 39 8.42 -8.33 -12.51
N ASP A 40 8.79 -7.13 -12.05
CA ASP A 40 10.18 -6.70 -11.95
C ASP A 40 10.84 -7.24 -10.67
N CYS A 41 10.06 -7.43 -9.61
CA CYS A 41 10.46 -7.84 -8.26
C CYS A 41 9.30 -8.49 -7.49
N GLU A 42 9.58 -9.12 -6.35
CA GLU A 42 8.60 -9.72 -5.43
C GLU A 42 8.97 -9.46 -3.96
N GLY A 43 8.29 -8.48 -3.34
CA GLY A 43 8.55 -8.11 -1.95
C GLY A 43 10.00 -7.69 -1.72
N VAL A 44 10.78 -8.58 -1.10
CA VAL A 44 12.23 -8.37 -0.85
C VAL A 44 13.13 -8.98 -1.91
N ASP A 45 12.59 -9.84 -2.78
CA ASP A 45 13.31 -10.36 -3.93
C ASP A 45 13.29 -9.31 -5.04
N LEU A 46 14.37 -8.55 -5.17
CA LEU A 46 14.50 -7.48 -6.16
C LEU A 46 15.03 -7.99 -7.50
N ASN A 47 14.95 -9.29 -7.78
CA ASN A 47 15.49 -9.91 -9.00
C ASN A 47 16.99 -9.63 -9.20
N SER A 48 17.73 -9.58 -8.10
CA SER A 48 19.15 -9.17 -8.06
C SER A 48 19.43 -7.75 -8.59
N GLN A 49 18.43 -6.86 -8.64
CA GLN A 49 18.61 -5.45 -8.97
C GLN A 49 18.83 -4.60 -7.72
N SER A 50 19.44 -3.43 -7.94
CA SER A 50 19.66 -2.38 -6.96
C SER A 50 19.52 -1.02 -7.63
N CYS A 51 19.48 0.06 -6.85
CA CYS A 51 19.55 1.42 -7.42
C CYS A 51 20.76 1.58 -8.36
N THR A 52 21.91 0.99 -8.01
CA THR A 52 23.13 1.07 -8.84
C THR A 52 23.03 0.31 -10.15
N THR A 53 22.37 -0.85 -10.19
CA THR A 53 22.19 -1.59 -11.45
C THR A 53 21.15 -0.94 -12.36
N LEU A 54 20.22 -0.17 -11.79
CA LEU A 54 19.23 0.63 -12.51
C LEU A 54 19.75 2.01 -12.96
N GLY A 55 21.01 2.35 -12.67
CA GLY A 55 21.67 3.57 -13.16
C GLY A 55 21.65 4.77 -12.19
N PHE A 56 21.30 4.56 -10.93
CA PHE A 56 21.45 5.54 -9.86
C PHE A 56 22.81 5.40 -9.16
N ASP A 57 23.25 6.40 -8.39
CA ASP A 57 24.56 6.36 -7.72
C ASP A 57 24.53 5.52 -6.43
N ALA A 58 23.41 5.60 -5.70
CA ALA A 58 23.23 4.95 -4.41
C ALA A 58 21.74 4.86 -4.04
N GLY A 59 21.43 4.42 -2.83
CA GLY A 59 20.08 4.36 -2.27
C GLY A 59 19.59 2.94 -2.04
N THR A 60 18.31 2.82 -1.69
CA THR A 60 17.62 1.55 -1.44
C THR A 60 16.57 1.35 -2.51
N LEU A 61 16.61 0.21 -3.19
CA LEU A 61 15.58 -0.18 -4.15
C LEU A 61 14.50 -0.98 -3.40
N SER A 62 13.23 -0.69 -3.66
CA SER A 62 12.09 -1.42 -3.11
C SER A 62 11.22 -2.00 -4.24
N CYS A 63 10.36 -2.94 -3.87
CA CYS A 63 9.32 -3.46 -4.74
C CYS A 63 7.97 -2.86 -4.35
N ASP A 64 7.25 -2.25 -5.30
CA ASP A 64 5.95 -1.67 -5.02
C ASP A 64 4.81 -2.71 -5.04
N ILE A 65 3.59 -2.26 -4.71
CA ILE A 65 2.39 -3.11 -4.69
C ILE A 65 1.94 -3.61 -6.08
N ALA A 66 2.54 -3.09 -7.15
CA ALA A 66 2.34 -3.52 -8.52
C ALA A 66 3.50 -4.39 -9.02
N CYS A 67 4.42 -4.79 -8.14
CA CYS A 67 5.62 -5.57 -8.44
C CYS A 67 6.52 -4.90 -9.49
N SER A 68 6.54 -3.56 -9.47
CA SER A 68 7.45 -2.72 -10.22
C SER A 68 8.55 -2.20 -9.29
N PHE A 69 9.71 -1.88 -9.88
CA PHE A 69 10.80 -1.25 -9.13
C PHE A 69 10.40 0.15 -8.64
N ASP A 70 10.42 0.33 -7.33
CA ASP A 70 10.27 1.64 -6.69
C ASP A 70 11.65 2.26 -6.46
N THR A 71 11.92 3.32 -7.21
CA THR A 71 13.20 4.04 -7.22
C THR A 71 13.15 5.34 -6.41
N THR A 72 12.10 5.58 -5.65
CA THR A 72 11.93 6.83 -4.88
C THR A 72 13.03 7.05 -3.85
N ASP A 73 13.55 5.98 -3.26
CA ASP A 73 14.68 5.99 -2.33
C ASP A 73 16.06 5.84 -3.02
N CYS A 74 16.09 5.81 -4.36
CA CYS A 74 17.33 5.84 -5.12
C CYS A 74 17.87 7.27 -5.23
N LEU A 75 19.18 7.42 -4.99
CA LEU A 75 19.88 8.69 -5.04
C LEU A 75 20.48 8.91 -6.43
N THR A 76 20.02 9.96 -7.11
CA THR A 76 20.69 10.47 -8.32
C THR A 76 21.86 11.36 -7.90
N PRO A 77 22.88 11.54 -8.77
CA PRO A 77 23.91 12.54 -8.53
C PRO A 77 23.22 13.87 -8.32
N THR A 78 23.30 14.39 -7.09
CA THR A 78 23.00 15.80 -6.86
C THR A 78 23.93 16.57 -7.79
N PRO A 79 23.43 17.52 -8.59
CA PRO A 79 24.33 18.38 -9.33
C PRO A 79 25.20 19.06 -8.28
N ILE A 80 26.46 18.64 -8.18
CA ILE A 80 27.46 19.33 -7.38
C ILE A 80 27.31 20.79 -7.80
N PRO A 81 26.97 21.72 -6.89
CA PRO A 81 27.06 23.12 -7.22
C PRO A 81 28.51 23.32 -7.63
N SER A 82 28.73 23.50 -8.93
CA SER A 82 30.03 23.82 -9.52
C SER A 82 30.68 24.83 -8.57
N PRO A 83 31.91 24.58 -8.09
CA PRO A 83 32.47 25.35 -6.99
C PRO A 83 32.35 26.82 -7.33
N THR A 84 31.45 27.50 -6.61
CA THR A 84 31.34 28.95 -6.69
C THR A 84 32.70 29.45 -6.27
N ALA A 85 33.42 30.09 -7.20
CA ALA A 85 34.78 30.55 -6.96
C ALA A 85 34.82 31.31 -5.63
N THR A 86 35.46 30.71 -4.63
CA THR A 86 35.70 31.34 -3.33
C THR A 86 36.41 32.66 -3.61
N PRO A 87 35.89 33.82 -3.15
CA PRO A 87 36.62 35.06 -3.31
C PRO A 87 37.99 34.88 -2.65
N ILE A 88 39.05 35.08 -3.44
CA ILE A 88 40.44 35.09 -2.97
C ILE A 88 40.51 35.98 -1.73
N PRO A 89 41.00 35.49 -0.56
CA PRO A 89 41.25 36.36 0.56
C PRO A 89 42.39 37.31 0.19
N THR A 90 42.09 38.61 0.14
CA THR A 90 43.09 39.67 0.02
C THR A 90 44.04 39.57 1.21
N ALA A 91 45.33 39.33 0.94
CA ALA A 91 46.37 39.22 1.96
C ALA A 91 46.39 40.48 2.84
N THR A 92 46.01 40.32 4.10
CA THR A 92 46.21 41.34 5.14
C THR A 92 47.53 41.04 5.83
N LEU A 93 48.51 41.94 5.67
CA LEU A 93 49.82 41.83 6.29
C LEU A 93 49.71 42.09 7.79
N THR A 94 49.74 41.04 8.60
CA THR A 94 49.86 41.15 10.05
C THR A 94 51.32 40.92 10.45
N PRO A 95 51.96 41.84 11.19
CA PRO A 95 53.37 41.70 11.58
C PRO A 95 53.57 40.60 12.63
N THR A 96 54.55 39.75 12.32
CA THR A 96 55.08 38.64 13.11
C THR A 96 55.77 39.13 14.39
N LEU A 97 55.45 38.55 15.54
CA LEU A 97 56.30 38.57 16.72
C LEU A 97 56.92 37.18 16.95
N THR A 98 58.24 37.22 17.05
CA THR A 98 59.27 36.16 17.10
C THR A 98 59.14 35.22 18.32
N PRO A 99 59.58 33.95 18.19
CA PRO A 99 59.33 32.87 19.17
C PRO A 99 60.29 32.83 20.36
N THR A 100 59.82 32.22 21.46
CA THR A 100 60.65 31.76 22.59
C THR A 100 60.51 30.23 22.75
N PRO A 101 61.61 29.46 22.85
CA PRO A 101 61.59 28.01 23.00
C PRO A 101 61.76 27.58 24.47
N THR A 102 60.99 26.57 24.93
CA THR A 102 61.38 25.75 26.10
C THR A 102 60.84 24.31 26.00
N SER A 103 61.72 23.40 26.36
CA SER A 103 61.84 21.95 26.20
C SER A 103 60.90 21.04 27.03
N ALA A 104 60.41 19.96 26.37
CA ALA A 104 60.52 18.52 26.73
C ALA A 104 59.78 17.94 27.99
N PRO A 105 59.75 16.61 28.23
CA PRO A 105 58.53 15.80 28.11
C PRO A 105 58.16 15.02 29.41
N SER A 106 56.98 14.39 29.47
CA SER A 106 56.76 13.19 30.30
C SER A 106 55.49 12.41 29.94
N ASN A 107 55.67 11.10 30.01
CA ASN A 107 54.84 9.99 29.57
C ASN A 107 53.98 9.50 30.76
N VAL A 108 52.64 9.35 30.62
CA VAL A 108 51.84 8.50 31.52
C VAL A 108 50.71 7.83 30.76
N SER A 109 50.75 6.50 30.83
CA SER A 109 49.77 5.52 30.35
C SER A 109 48.70 5.32 31.41
N THR A 110 47.41 5.33 31.06
CA THR A 110 46.37 4.67 31.86
C THR A 110 45.23 4.11 30.99
N THR A 111 45.04 2.82 31.21
CA THR A 111 44.09 1.87 30.62
C THR A 111 42.65 2.15 31.06
N SER A 112 41.71 2.08 30.12
CA SER A 112 40.27 2.13 30.38
C SER A 112 39.65 0.72 30.43
N THR A 113 39.18 0.31 31.61
CA THR A 113 38.50 -0.97 31.85
C THR A 113 36.98 -0.78 31.87
N SER A 114 36.29 -1.65 31.16
CA SER A 114 34.83 -1.81 31.05
C SER A 114 34.19 -2.48 32.27
N ASN A 115 32.99 -2.02 32.69
CA ASN A 115 31.82 -2.89 32.96
C ASN A 115 30.54 -2.07 33.31
N PRO A 116 29.34 -2.41 32.79
CA PRO A 116 28.06 -1.87 33.26
C PRO A 116 27.41 -2.77 34.33
N THR A 117 26.69 -2.18 35.29
CA THR A 117 25.90 -2.91 36.30
C THR A 117 24.42 -2.52 36.22
N SER A 118 23.57 -3.54 36.22
CA SER A 118 22.11 -3.54 36.07
C SER A 118 21.38 -2.72 37.13
N GLN A 119 20.30 -2.05 36.71
CA GLN A 119 19.40 -1.27 37.55
C GLN A 119 18.02 -1.95 37.55
N THR A 120 17.60 -2.46 38.70
CA THR A 120 16.23 -2.94 38.96
C THR A 120 15.65 -2.05 40.05
N THR A 121 14.52 -1.39 39.79
CA THR A 121 13.81 -0.63 40.83
C THR A 121 12.31 -0.79 40.63
N SER A 122 11.69 -1.53 41.54
CA SER A 122 10.24 -1.66 41.72
C SER A 122 9.75 -0.57 42.67
N THR A 123 8.60 0.04 42.37
CA THR A 123 7.96 1.04 43.25
C THR A 123 6.52 0.61 43.56
N PRO A 124 6.07 0.66 44.84
CA PRO A 124 4.78 0.15 45.27
C PRO A 124 3.67 1.21 45.28
N THR A 125 2.44 0.73 45.10
CA THR A 125 1.15 1.42 45.27
C THR A 125 0.84 1.76 46.73
N PRO A 126 0.05 2.81 46.99
CA PRO A 126 -1.20 2.58 47.72
C PRO A 126 -2.41 3.47 47.28
N ASN A 127 -3.60 2.87 47.35
CA ASN A 127 -4.95 3.47 47.46
C ASN A 127 -5.41 3.28 48.95
N PRO A 128 -6.43 3.93 49.59
CA PRO A 128 -7.73 4.35 49.00
C PRO A 128 -8.51 5.59 49.58
N SER A 129 -9.55 6.01 48.81
CA SER A 129 -10.90 6.50 49.21
C SER A 129 -11.13 7.99 49.64
N PRO A 130 -12.39 8.53 49.70
CA PRO A 130 -13.43 8.66 48.65
C PRO A 130 -14.12 10.06 48.60
N ALA A 131 -15.10 10.20 47.68
CA ALA A 131 -16.28 11.10 47.68
C ALA A 131 -16.24 12.39 46.83
N GLY A 132 -17.09 12.40 45.80
CA GLY A 132 -17.41 13.58 44.98
C GLY A 132 -18.25 13.17 43.76
N SER A 133 -19.52 12.82 44.00
CA SER A 133 -20.49 12.47 42.97
C SER A 133 -20.89 13.72 42.17
N LEU A 134 -20.45 13.79 40.92
CA LEU A 134 -21.10 14.58 39.88
C LEU A 134 -21.43 13.62 38.75
N LEU A 135 -22.71 13.57 38.37
CA LEU A 135 -23.22 12.75 37.29
C LEU A 135 -22.52 13.14 35.98
N GLN A 136 -21.45 12.43 35.65
CA GLN A 136 -20.80 12.51 34.36
C GLN A 136 -21.72 11.83 33.36
N ILE A 137 -22.47 12.63 32.61
CA ILE A 137 -23.03 12.19 31.33
C ILE A 137 -21.82 11.73 30.51
N PRO A 138 -21.77 10.48 30.00
CA PRO A 138 -20.66 10.09 29.14
C PRO A 138 -20.71 11.01 27.92
N VAL A 139 -19.68 11.86 27.80
CA VAL A 139 -19.37 12.52 26.54
C VAL A 139 -19.13 11.38 25.57
N ALA A 140 -20.12 11.12 24.70
CA ALA A 140 -19.94 10.20 23.60
C ALA A 140 -18.70 10.68 22.83
N VAL A 141 -17.63 9.90 22.90
CA VAL A 141 -16.50 10.05 22.00
C VAL A 141 -17.13 9.99 20.61
N VAL A 142 -17.12 11.11 19.89
CA VAL A 142 -17.54 11.15 18.50
C VAL A 142 -16.43 10.43 17.74
N THR A 143 -16.48 9.10 17.74
CA THR A 143 -15.71 8.29 16.80
C THR A 143 -16.13 8.70 15.39
N PRO A 144 -15.20 8.76 14.42
CA PRO A 144 -15.54 9.05 13.04
C PRO A 144 -16.50 7.96 12.56
N MET A 145 -17.79 8.26 12.61
CA MET A 145 -18.84 7.32 12.27
C MET A 145 -18.78 7.13 10.76
N LEU A 146 -18.59 5.90 10.30
CA LEU A 146 -18.73 5.56 8.88
C LEU A 146 -20.01 6.21 8.35
N PRO A 147 -19.97 6.84 7.15
CA PRO A 147 -21.17 7.43 6.59
C PRO A 147 -22.23 6.34 6.39
N LEU A 148 -23.50 6.71 6.50
CA LEU A 148 -24.63 5.74 6.53
C LEU A 148 -24.60 4.67 5.41
N PRO A 149 -24.22 4.98 4.15
CA PRO A 149 -24.13 3.94 3.12
C PRO A 149 -23.06 2.89 3.42
N ILE A 150 -21.94 3.32 4.01
CA ILE A 150 -20.78 2.49 4.33
C ILE A 150 -20.99 1.72 5.64
N LEU A 151 -21.70 2.30 6.61
CA LEU A 151 -22.04 1.63 7.87
C LEU A 151 -22.80 0.31 7.65
N SER A 152 -23.49 0.15 6.51
CA SER A 152 -24.15 -1.11 6.20
C SER A 152 -23.18 -2.28 5.96
N PHE A 153 -21.91 -1.99 5.62
CA PHE A 153 -20.85 -2.96 5.38
C PHE A 153 -20.03 -3.31 6.62
N ASP A 154 -20.19 -2.55 7.70
CA ASP A 154 -19.60 -2.85 9.01
C ASP A 154 -20.36 -4.04 9.63
N THR A 155 -19.71 -5.21 9.62
CA THR A 155 -20.35 -6.47 10.03
C THR A 155 -20.26 -6.76 11.51
N ASP A 156 -19.25 -6.21 12.18
CA ASP A 156 -19.02 -6.41 13.62
C ASP A 156 -19.55 -5.24 14.48
N GLY A 157 -19.97 -4.15 13.83
CA GLY A 157 -20.56 -2.97 14.44
C GLY A 157 -19.55 -2.10 15.18
N ASN A 158 -18.25 -2.25 14.88
CA ASN A 158 -17.18 -1.53 15.55
C ASN A 158 -17.02 -0.08 15.04
N GLY A 159 -17.73 0.28 13.97
CA GLY A 159 -17.71 1.60 13.34
C GLY A 159 -16.53 1.82 12.41
N LYS A 160 -15.85 0.75 11.96
CA LYS A 160 -14.70 0.75 11.06
C LYS A 160 -14.84 -0.36 10.03
N LEU A 161 -14.12 -0.25 8.93
CA LEU A 161 -13.94 -1.34 7.97
C LEU A 161 -12.48 -1.75 8.01
N GLU A 162 -12.17 -2.87 8.66
CA GLU A 162 -10.80 -3.37 8.75
C GLU A 162 -10.45 -4.27 7.55
N THR A 163 -9.15 -4.40 7.23
CA THR A 163 -8.69 -5.31 6.17
C THR A 163 -9.01 -6.78 6.47
N THR A 164 -9.20 -7.12 7.75
CA THR A 164 -9.70 -8.44 8.18
C THR A 164 -11.12 -8.71 7.70
N GLU A 165 -11.92 -7.67 7.46
CA GLU A 165 -13.31 -7.74 7.02
C GLU A 165 -13.47 -7.56 5.49
N ILE A 166 -12.41 -7.13 4.81
CA ILE A 166 -12.43 -6.74 3.39
C ILE A 166 -13.03 -7.82 2.49
N TYR A 167 -12.74 -9.08 2.78
CA TYR A 167 -13.26 -10.21 2.03
C TYR A 167 -14.80 -10.26 2.09
N PHE A 168 -15.38 -10.10 3.28
CA PHE A 168 -16.83 -10.11 3.47
C PHE A 168 -17.48 -8.85 2.88
N VAL A 169 -16.87 -7.69 3.10
CA VAL A 169 -17.31 -6.40 2.55
C VAL A 169 -17.38 -6.42 1.02
N VAL A 170 -16.30 -6.86 0.36
CA VAL A 170 -16.22 -6.96 -1.09
C VAL A 170 -17.20 -7.99 -1.62
N LYS A 171 -17.32 -9.15 -0.95
CA LYS A 171 -18.27 -10.19 -1.34
C LYS A 171 -19.72 -9.68 -1.31
N ASP A 172 -20.12 -9.02 -0.23
CA ASP A 172 -21.45 -8.43 -0.06
C ASP A 172 -21.76 -7.40 -1.17
N TRP A 173 -20.78 -6.55 -1.50
CA TRP A 173 -20.93 -5.57 -2.56
C TRP A 173 -21.08 -6.24 -3.94
N VAL A 174 -20.22 -7.22 -4.25
CA VAL A 174 -20.20 -7.94 -5.54
C VAL A 174 -21.47 -8.75 -5.75
N GLU A 175 -22.02 -9.37 -4.71
CA GLU A 175 -23.28 -10.12 -4.81
C GLU A 175 -24.44 -9.22 -5.22
N GLN A 176 -24.53 -8.02 -4.65
CA GLN A 176 -25.57 -7.05 -5.03
C GLN A 176 -25.32 -6.40 -6.38
N TRP A 177 -24.07 -6.12 -6.72
CA TRP A 177 -23.69 -5.66 -8.05
C TRP A 177 -24.08 -6.66 -9.14
N ARG A 178 -23.87 -7.96 -8.88
CA ARG A 178 -24.27 -9.04 -9.80
C ARG A 178 -25.77 -9.09 -10.01
N GLU A 179 -26.56 -8.88 -8.95
CA GLU A 179 -28.02 -8.81 -9.04
C GLU A 179 -28.51 -7.55 -9.79
N ASP A 180 -27.74 -6.47 -9.80
CA ASP A 180 -28.05 -5.25 -10.58
C ASP A 180 -27.72 -5.40 -12.07
N TYR A 181 -26.66 -6.17 -12.39
CA TYR A 181 -26.24 -6.43 -13.76
C TYR A 181 -27.18 -7.38 -14.52
N ASP A 182 -27.90 -8.26 -13.83
CA ASP A 182 -28.95 -9.10 -14.43
C ASP A 182 -30.22 -8.26 -14.69
N PHE A 183 -30.27 -7.67 -15.89
CA PHE A 183 -31.36 -6.86 -16.42
C PHE A 183 -32.76 -7.52 -16.42
N SER A 184 -32.89 -8.81 -16.07
CA SER A 184 -34.12 -9.58 -16.23
C SER A 184 -35.15 -9.44 -15.11
N GLN A 185 -34.82 -8.83 -13.96
CA GLN A 185 -35.73 -8.72 -12.82
C GLN A 185 -35.91 -7.26 -12.37
N LYS A 186 -36.82 -6.53 -13.04
CA LYS A 186 -37.38 -5.25 -12.56
C LYS A 186 -38.20 -5.48 -11.30
N THR A 187 -37.54 -5.64 -10.16
CA THR A 187 -38.16 -5.29 -8.88
C THR A 187 -37.55 -3.96 -8.44
N PRO A 188 -38.37 -2.98 -8.01
CA PRO A 188 -37.86 -1.75 -7.44
C PRO A 188 -37.29 -2.10 -6.06
N LYS A 189 -36.03 -2.54 -6.04
CA LYS A 189 -35.35 -2.86 -4.79
C LYS A 189 -35.17 -1.55 -4.03
N LYS A 190 -35.76 -1.51 -2.83
CA LYS A 190 -35.36 -0.64 -1.72
C LYS A 190 -33.83 -0.45 -1.81
N GLN A 191 -33.39 0.81 -1.75
CA GLN A 191 -32.01 1.27 -1.68
C GLN A 191 -30.95 0.14 -1.63
N LYS A 192 -30.27 -0.08 -2.75
CA LYS A 192 -29.26 -1.15 -2.89
C LYS A 192 -28.05 -0.80 -2.02
N LYS A 193 -27.49 -1.78 -1.32
CA LYS A 193 -26.27 -1.58 -0.51
C LYS A 193 -25.07 -1.24 -1.39
N CYS A 194 -25.04 -1.79 -2.61
CA CYS A 194 -23.97 -1.54 -3.58
C CYS A 194 -24.00 -0.14 -4.20
N ASP A 195 -25.12 0.59 -4.09
CA ASP A 195 -25.30 1.96 -4.59
C ASP A 195 -24.97 2.94 -3.46
N ILE A 196 -23.67 3.22 -3.32
CA ILE A 196 -23.10 3.95 -2.19
C ILE A 196 -23.28 5.45 -2.37
N ASN A 197 -23.18 5.94 -3.61
CA ASN A 197 -23.38 7.34 -3.94
C ASN A 197 -24.86 7.69 -4.22
N GLN A 198 -25.76 6.71 -4.15
CA GLN A 198 -27.21 6.85 -4.35
C GLN A 198 -27.59 7.33 -5.76
N ASP A 199 -26.80 6.98 -6.77
CA ASP A 199 -27.06 7.31 -8.17
C ASP A 199 -27.93 6.28 -8.91
N GLN A 200 -28.46 5.30 -8.16
CA GLN A 200 -29.30 4.18 -8.60
C GLN A 200 -28.57 3.10 -9.41
N ARG A 201 -27.24 3.20 -9.54
CA ARG A 201 -26.41 2.25 -10.27
C ARG A 201 -25.41 1.66 -9.30
N CYS A 202 -25.20 0.35 -9.38
CA CYS A 202 -24.03 -0.25 -8.75
C CYS A 202 -22.90 -0.33 -9.78
N ASN A 203 -21.84 0.45 -9.57
CA ASN A 203 -20.72 0.50 -10.51
C ASN A 203 -19.37 0.69 -9.80
N LEU A 204 -18.28 0.77 -10.57
CA LEU A 204 -16.93 0.84 -10.00
C LEU A 204 -16.70 2.11 -9.16
N PHE A 205 -17.43 3.20 -9.42
CA PHE A 205 -17.37 4.39 -8.57
C PHE A 205 -17.88 4.09 -7.16
N ASP A 206 -18.97 3.34 -7.00
CA ASP A 206 -19.42 2.91 -5.67
C ASP A 206 -18.38 2.05 -4.97
N PHE A 207 -17.80 1.09 -5.69
CA PHE A 207 -16.75 0.25 -5.15
C PHE A 207 -15.53 1.06 -4.71
N SER A 208 -15.15 2.08 -5.49
CA SER A 208 -14.04 2.97 -5.12
C SER A 208 -14.31 3.75 -3.83
N ILE A 209 -15.56 4.18 -3.62
CA ILE A 209 -15.97 4.86 -2.39
C ILE A 209 -15.92 3.86 -1.22
N LEU A 210 -16.37 2.61 -1.40
CA LEU A 210 -16.27 1.57 -0.38
C LEU A 210 -14.82 1.35 0.06
N MET A 211 -13.93 1.15 -0.92
CA MET A 211 -12.51 0.86 -0.67
C MET A 211 -11.76 2.04 -0.03
N TYR A 212 -12.21 3.27 -0.26
CA TYR A 212 -11.64 4.46 0.36
C TYR A 212 -11.78 4.48 1.91
N TYR A 213 -12.81 3.83 2.46
CA TYR A 213 -13.09 3.80 3.90
C TYR A 213 -12.46 2.62 4.64
N VAL A 214 -11.77 1.71 3.94
CA VAL A 214 -11.04 0.62 4.57
C VAL A 214 -9.85 1.20 5.34
N GLU A 215 -9.69 0.80 6.61
CA GLU A 215 -8.64 1.21 7.55
C GLU A 215 -8.60 2.72 7.92
N ARG A 216 -9.67 3.48 7.64
CA ARG A 216 -9.80 4.89 8.07
C ARG A 216 -10.67 5.06 9.32
#